data_AF-A0A2E3VP27-F1
#
_entry.id   AF-A0A2E3VP27-F1
#
_cell.length_a   1.000
_cell.length_b   1.000
_cell.length_c   1.000
_cell.angle_alpha   90.00
_cell.angle_beta   90.00
_cell.angle_gamma   90.00
#
_symmetry.space_group_name_H-M   'P 1'
#
loop_
_entity.id
_entity.type
_entity.pdbx_description
1 polymer ?
#
loop_
_entity_poly.entity_id
_entity_poly.type
_entity_poly.pdbx_seq_one_letter_code
_entity_poly.pdbx_strand_id
1 'polypeptide(L)' 'MRPQLISTITCPNCGLEKEEEMPTTACQFFYECDNCKKVLKPKEGDCCVFCSYGTVACPPIQNNEDCC' A
#
# COMPACT_ATOMS: atom_id res chain seq x y z
N MET A 1 5.38 10.99 16.43
CA MET A 1 4.90 9.60 16.36
C MET A 1 5.77 8.86 15.35
N ARG A 2 6.00 7.55 15.51
CA ARG A 2 6.67 6.76 14.46
C ARG A 2 5.58 6.27 13.50
N PRO A 3 5.78 6.35 12.17
CA PRO A 3 4.81 5.83 11.21
C PRO A 3 4.68 4.31 11.36
N GLN A 4 3.46 3.79 11.25
CA GLN A 4 3.22 2.35 11.16
C GLN A 4 3.65 1.90 9.77
N LEU A 5 4.63 0.99 9.71
CA LEU A 5 5.15 0.47 8.45
C LEU A 5 4.46 -0.83 8.05
N ILE A 6 3.82 -1.52 8.97
CA ILE A 6 3.12 -2.76 8.67
C ILE A 6 1.71 -2.42 8.18
N SER A 7 1.37 -2.87 6.96
CA SER A 7 0.02 -2.78 6.42
C SER A 7 -0.35 -4.08 5.74
N THR A 8 -1.58 -4.53 5.97
CA THR A 8 -2.13 -5.68 5.26
C THR A 8 -2.67 -5.21 3.92
N ILE A 9 -2.07 -5.67 2.81
CA ILE A 9 -2.60 -5.44 1.47
C ILE A 9 -3.63 -6.52 1.17
N THR A 10 -4.85 -6.09 0.83
CA THR A 10 -5.91 -6.98 0.38
C THR A 10 -6.05 -6.91 -1.14
N CYS A 11 -5.80 -8.03 -1.82
CA CYS A 11 -5.92 -8.10 -3.27
C CYS A 11 -7.41 -8.10 -3.69
N PRO A 12 -7.89 -7.09 -4.46
CA PRO A 12 -9.29 -7.03 -4.89
C PRO A 12 -9.65 -8.09 -5.94
N ASN A 13 -8.67 -8.78 -6.52
CA ASN A 13 -8.89 -9.78 -7.57
C ASN A 13 -9.14 -11.18 -7.01
N CYS A 14 -8.48 -11.55 -5.91
CA CYS A 14 -8.55 -12.89 -5.33
C CYS A 14 -8.92 -12.91 -3.85
N GLY A 15 -8.97 -11.74 -3.18
CA GLY A 15 -9.25 -11.63 -1.75
C GLY A 15 -8.08 -12.02 -0.85
N LEU A 16 -6.87 -12.22 -1.39
CA LEU A 16 -5.69 -12.50 -0.56
C LEU A 16 -5.36 -11.28 0.30
N GLU A 17 -5.26 -11.51 1.60
CA GLU A 17 -4.72 -10.53 2.55
C GLU A 17 -3.30 -10.93 2.88
N LYS A 18 -2.35 -10.01 2.66
CA LYS A 18 -0.94 -10.24 2.97
C LYS A 18 -0.39 -9.06 3.76
N GLU A 19 0.21 -9.36 4.90
CA GLU A 19 0.93 -8.39 5.69
C GLU A 19 2.25 -8.04 4.99
N GLU A 20 2.43 -6.76 4.70
CA GLU A 20 3.59 -6.23 3.98
C GLU A 20 4.16 -5.04 4.75
N GLU A 21 5.49 -4.94 4.77
CA GLU A 21 6.18 -3.78 5.32
C GLU A 21 6.32 -2.70 4.25
N MET A 22 5.70 -1.56 4.51
CA MET A 22 5.75 -0.37 3.67
C MET A 22 7.19 0.17 3.63
N PRO A 23 7.76 0.32 2.42
CA PRO A 23 9.05 0.96 2.29
C PRO A 23 8.97 2.42 2.78
N THR A 24 9.95 2.82 3.61
CA THR A 24 10.09 4.21 4.08
C THR A 24 10.85 5.10 3.09
N THR A 25 11.49 4.49 2.11
CA THR A 25 12.41 5.16 1.18
C THR A 25 11.83 5.33 -0.23
N ALA A 26 10.68 4.74 -0.53
CA ALA A 26 10.03 4.82 -1.85
C ALA A 26 8.53 4.55 -1.77
N CYS A 27 7.75 5.11 -2.70
CA CYS A 27 6.32 4.84 -2.83
C CYS A 27 6.06 3.55 -3.63
N GLN A 28 5.28 2.62 -3.05
CA GLN A 28 4.90 1.38 -3.73
C GLN A 28 3.71 1.61 -4.67
N PHE A 29 4.00 2.03 -5.90
CA PHE A 29 2.95 2.27 -6.90
C PHE A 29 2.43 0.97 -7.56
N PHE A 30 3.26 -0.08 -7.60
CA PHE A 30 2.89 -1.36 -8.18
C PHE A 30 3.06 -2.46 -7.14
N TYR A 31 2.05 -3.29 -6.95
CA TYR A 31 2.13 -4.45 -6.07
C TYR A 31 1.70 -5.70 -6.82
N GLU A 32 2.60 -6.66 -6.96
CA GLU A 32 2.25 -7.97 -7.52
C GLU A 32 1.69 -8.86 -6.42
N CYS A 33 0.45 -9.32 -6.59
CA CYS A 33 -0.14 -10.26 -5.66
C CYS A 33 0.49 -11.65 -5.81
N ASP A 34 1.05 -12.21 -4.75
CA ASP A 34 1.68 -13.55 -4.79
C ASP A 34 0.73 -14.68 -5.19
N ASN A 35 -0.56 -14.57 -4.85
CA ASN A 35 -1.54 -15.62 -5.12
C ASN A 35 -1.99 -15.63 -6.60
N CYS A 36 -2.38 -14.47 -7.14
CA CYS A 36 -2.92 -14.38 -8.50
C CYS A 36 -1.96 -13.78 -9.53
N LYS A 37 -0.76 -13.37 -9.11
CA LYS A 37 0.27 -12.69 -9.91
C LYS A 37 -0.20 -11.46 -10.68
N LYS A 38 -1.30 -10.85 -10.25
CA LYS A 38 -1.78 -9.60 -10.83
C LYS A 38 -1.04 -8.43 -10.19
N VAL A 39 -0.62 -7.51 -11.04
CA VAL A 39 -0.09 -6.22 -10.63
C VAL A 39 -1.24 -5.28 -10.30
N LEU A 40 -1.36 -4.93 -9.03
CA LEU A 40 -2.25 -3.90 -8.52
C LEU A 40 -1.60 -2.53 -8.70
N LYS A 41 -2.43 -1.54 -9.03
CA LYS A 41 -2.06 -0.13 -9.12
C LYS A 41 -2.98 0.67 -8.19
N PRO A 42 -2.53 1.77 -7.59
CA PRO A 42 -3.41 2.62 -6.80
C PRO A 42 -4.63 3.05 -7.60
N LYS A 43 -5.73 3.27 -6.88
CA LYS A 43 -6.95 3.88 -7.41
C LYS A 43 -6.67 5.34 -7.73
N GLU A 44 -7.48 5.88 -8.63
CA GLU A 44 -7.41 7.29 -8.98
C GLU A 44 -7.66 8.16 -7.74
N GLY A 45 -6.69 9.02 -7.41
CA GLY A 45 -6.70 9.85 -6.20
C GLY A 45 -5.81 9.35 -5.05
N ASP A 46 -5.27 8.13 -5.11
CA ASP A 46 -4.41 7.56 -4.07
C ASP A 46 -2.92 7.59 -4.43
N CYS A 47 -2.05 7.74 -3.43
CA CYS A 47 -0.59 7.82 -3.56
C CYS A 47 0.08 6.52 -4.01
N CYS A 48 -0.41 5.38 -3.52
CA CYS A 48 0.25 4.09 -3.61
C CYS A 48 -0.75 2.96 -3.33
N VAL A 49 -0.35 1.72 -3.59
CA VAL A 49 -1.19 0.53 -3.40
C VAL A 49 -1.68 0.35 -1.95
N PHE A 50 -0.90 0.81 -0.97
CA PHE A 50 -1.28 0.74 0.45
C PHE A 50 -2.41 1.70 0.81
N CYS A 51 -2.50 2.88 0.18
CA CYS A 51 -3.64 3.77 0.41
C CYS A 51 -4.92 3.24 -0.24
N SER A 52 -4.80 2.54 -1.36
CA SER A 52 -5.96 2.01 -2.08
C SER A 52 -6.48 0.67 -1.56
N TYR A 53 -5.58 -0.19 -1.09
CA TYR A 53 -5.84 -1.58 -0.75
C TYR A 53 -5.22 -2.03 0.58
N GLY A 54 -4.45 -1.17 1.23
CA GLY A 54 -3.87 -1.44 2.54
C GLY A 54 -4.81 -1.11 3.68
N THR A 55 -4.58 -1.72 4.83
CA THR A 55 -5.27 -1.38 6.09
C THR A 55 -4.74 -0.10 6.72
N VAL A 56 -3.49 0.26 6.44
CA VAL A 56 -2.83 1.47 6.94
C VAL A 56 -2.32 2.30 5.77
N ALA A 57 -2.56 3.62 5.79
CA ALA A 57 -2.13 4.55 4.74
C ALA A 57 -0.60 4.70 4.66
N CYS A 58 -0.10 5.20 3.52
CA CYS A 58 1.33 5.42 3.27
C CYS A 58 1.97 6.32 4.35
N PRO A 59 3.25 6.09 4.74
CA PRO A 59 3.92 6.87 5.78
C PRO A 59 3.83 8.40 5.61
N PRO A 60 3.92 8.97 4.38
CA PRO A 60 3.72 10.41 4.18
C PRO A 60 2.35 10.90 4.66
N ILE A 61 1.26 10.17 4.37
CA ILE A 61 -0.09 10.51 4.82
C ILE A 61 -0.19 10.43 6.35
N GLN A 62 0.42 9.42 6.97
CA GLN A 62 0.45 9.31 8.44
C GLN A 62 1.20 10.46 9.11
N ASN A 63 2.25 10.97 8.45
CA ASN A 63 3.03 12.11 8.90
C ASN A 63 2.46 13.46 8.48
N ASN A 64 1.34 13.47 7.74
CA ASN A 64 0.74 14.69 7.18
C ASN A 64 1.69 15.43 6.22
N GLU A 65 2.54 14.69 5.52
CA GLU A 65 3.45 15.17 4.48
C GLU A 65 2.80 15.02 3.10
N ASP A 66 3.20 15.87 2.16
CA ASP A 66 2.72 15.80 0.78
C ASP A 66 3.04 14.44 0.17
N CYS A 67 2.06 13.94 -0.57
CA CYS A 67 2.05 12.58 -1.04
C CYS A 67 2.88 12.40 -2.32
N CYS A 68 4.19 12.19 -2.11
CA CYS A 68 5.21 11.96 -3.13
C CYS A 68 5.54 13.16 -4.03
#